data_AF-A0A7W9SHM6-F1
#
_entry.id   AF-A0A7W9SHM6-F1
#
_cell.length_a   1.000
_cell.length_b   1.000
_cell.length_c   1.000
_cell.angle_alpha   90.00
_cell.angle_beta   90.00
_cell.angle_gamma   90.00
#
_symmetry.space_group_name_H-M   'P 1'
#
loop_
_entity.id
_entity.type
_entity.pdbx_description
1 polymer ?
#
loop_
_entity_poly.entity_id
_entity_poly.type
_entity_poly.pdbx_seq_one_letter_code
_entity_poly.pdbx_strand_id
1 'polypeptide(L)'
;MRLIRRIVFFVFLLFFIISLINSFSILLNMYGDYKHPPKYLLENAGSGGILAFDTTYFAIDDDGVKKIPEIRYKNLIYAEDNHYSFVWEKYYNFEVNARSKDPSDWEYEISEFNDGFYDTDILTEQIKKMELSVDGKIDIQVTKFDDYYIVEVTCLEANGSTIIDSYYAVFHNGERLAMKKNIELNSIRDVRKYS
;
A
#
# COMPACT_ATOMS: atom_id res chain seq x y z
N MET A 1 -54.05 -2.98 -20.88
CA MET A 1 -52.93 -3.73 -21.52
C MET A 1 -51.87 -2.83 -22.17
N ARG A 2 -52.20 -1.82 -23.01
CA ARG A 2 -51.20 -0.91 -23.63
C ARG A 2 -50.42 -0.04 -22.63
N LEU A 3 -51.07 0.47 -21.58
CA LEU A 3 -50.41 1.31 -20.55
C LEU A 3 -49.36 0.51 -19.75
N ILE A 4 -49.72 -0.69 -19.30
CA ILE A 4 -48.82 -1.60 -18.55
C ILE A 4 -47.60 -1.98 -19.40
N ARG A 5 -47.79 -2.30 -20.70
CA ARG A 5 -46.68 -2.59 -21.62
C ARG A 5 -45.73 -1.40 -21.80
N ARG A 6 -46.26 -0.17 -21.84
CA ARG A 6 -45.44 1.06 -21.90
C ARG A 6 -44.63 1.25 -20.61
N ILE A 7 -45.26 1.07 -19.45
CA ILE A 7 -44.58 1.19 -18.15
C ILE A 7 -43.45 0.14 -18.03
N VAL A 8 -43.72 -1.11 -18.36
CA VAL A 8 -42.71 -2.19 -18.35
C VAL A 8 -41.54 -1.87 -19.29
N PHE A 9 -41.83 -1.37 -20.50
CA PHE A 9 -40.79 -0.96 -21.44
C PHE A 9 -39.92 0.18 -20.88
N PHE A 10 -40.53 1.20 -20.27
CA PHE A 10 -39.79 2.31 -19.66
C PHE A 10 -38.91 1.86 -18.49
N VAL A 11 -39.41 0.94 -17.64
CA VAL A 11 -38.62 0.38 -16.54
C VAL A 11 -37.42 -0.40 -17.07
N PHE A 12 -37.62 -1.23 -18.10
CA PHE A 12 -36.53 -2.00 -18.71
C PHE A 12 -35.48 -1.10 -19.37
N LEU A 13 -35.94 -0.05 -20.06
CA LEU A 13 -35.07 0.97 -20.66
C LEU A 13 -34.23 1.69 -19.59
N LEU A 14 -34.84 2.05 -18.45
CA LEU A 14 -34.14 2.69 -17.34
C LEU A 14 -33.03 1.78 -16.78
N PHE A 15 -33.34 0.51 -16.51
CA PHE A 15 -32.35 -0.47 -16.05
C PHE A 15 -31.21 -0.64 -17.06
N PHE A 16 -31.54 -0.71 -18.35
CA PHE A 16 -30.55 -0.81 -19.41
C PHE A 16 -29.62 0.41 -19.45
N ILE A 17 -30.17 1.63 -19.37
CA ILE A 17 -29.38 2.87 -19.35
C ILE A 17 -28.45 2.93 -18.13
N ILE A 18 -28.97 2.60 -16.94
CA ILE A 18 -28.15 2.57 -15.70
C ILE A 18 -27.02 1.55 -15.83
N SER A 19 -27.32 0.34 -16.34
CA SER A 19 -26.32 -0.69 -16.59
C SER A 19 -25.24 -0.24 -17.58
N LEU A 20 -25.63 0.45 -18.64
CA LEU A 20 -24.73 0.93 -19.68
C LEU A 20 -23.82 2.07 -19.16
N ILE A 21 -24.37 3.00 -18.36
CA ILE A 21 -23.59 4.06 -17.70
C ILE A 21 -22.58 3.47 -16.71
N ASN A 22 -22.99 2.47 -15.91
CA ASN A 22 -22.09 1.81 -14.97
C ASN A 22 -20.97 1.07 -15.71
N SER A 23 -21.30 0.33 -16.77
CA SER A 23 -20.32 -0.39 -17.58
C SER A 23 -19.33 0.56 -18.25
N PHE A 24 -19.83 1.69 -18.78
CA PHE A 24 -18.98 2.72 -19.38
C PHE A 24 -18.08 3.40 -18.35
N SER A 25 -18.58 3.69 -17.15
CA SER A 25 -17.78 4.24 -16.05
C SER A 25 -16.65 3.30 -15.61
N ILE A 26 -16.90 1.98 -15.56
CA ILE A 26 -15.87 0.98 -15.27
C ILE A 26 -14.79 0.99 -16.36
N LEU A 27 -15.19 1.00 -17.63
CA LEU A 27 -14.28 1.08 -18.78
C LEU A 27 -13.46 2.38 -18.77
N LEU A 28 -14.09 3.51 -18.45
CA LEU A 28 -13.42 4.82 -18.42
C LEU A 28 -12.42 4.91 -17.27
N ASN A 29 -12.75 4.37 -16.09
CA ASN A 29 -11.82 4.26 -14.96
C ASN A 29 -10.63 3.37 -15.31
N MET A 30 -10.86 2.22 -15.96
CA MET A 30 -9.78 1.37 -16.45
C MET A 30 -8.90 2.15 -17.44
N TYR A 31 -9.49 2.86 -18.41
CA TYR A 31 -8.76 3.59 -19.45
C TYR A 31 -8.01 4.83 -18.95
N GLY A 32 -8.59 5.58 -18.00
CA GLY A 32 -7.94 6.73 -17.36
C GLY A 32 -6.69 6.33 -16.59
N ASP A 33 -6.76 5.21 -15.88
CA ASP A 33 -5.64 4.57 -15.19
C ASP A 33 -4.50 4.10 -16.14
N TYR A 34 -4.76 3.95 -17.45
CA TYR A 34 -3.73 3.59 -18.44
C TYR A 34 -3.01 4.80 -19.06
N LYS A 35 -3.57 6.03 -18.98
CA LYS A 35 -2.98 7.18 -19.68
C LYS A 35 -1.71 7.73 -19.03
N HIS A 36 -1.56 7.53 -17.74
CA HIS A 36 -0.36 7.91 -17.00
C HIS A 36 0.14 6.68 -16.24
N PRO A 37 1.24 6.07 -16.68
CA PRO A 37 1.81 4.93 -15.98
C PRO A 37 2.25 5.37 -14.57
N PRO A 38 2.01 4.54 -13.54
CA PRO A 38 2.37 4.92 -12.18
C PRO A 38 3.86 5.18 -12.00
N LYS A 39 4.20 6.16 -11.15
CA LYS A 39 5.60 6.50 -10.83
C LYS A 39 6.36 5.30 -10.28
N TYR A 40 5.73 4.55 -9.36
CA TYR A 40 6.31 3.31 -8.84
C TYR A 40 5.33 2.16 -8.86
N LEU A 41 5.88 0.96 -9.05
CA LEU A 41 5.20 -0.31 -8.84
C LEU A 41 5.89 -1.06 -7.72
N LEU A 42 5.09 -1.66 -6.83
CA LEU A 42 5.57 -2.50 -5.74
C LEU A 42 5.07 -3.93 -5.94
N GLU A 43 5.93 -4.89 -5.64
CA GLU A 43 5.58 -6.30 -5.54
C GLU A 43 5.78 -6.77 -4.11
N ASN A 44 4.71 -7.25 -3.48
CA ASN A 44 4.73 -7.83 -2.14
C ASN A 44 4.88 -9.36 -2.24
N ALA A 45 5.83 -9.93 -1.47
CA ALA A 45 5.85 -11.35 -1.14
C ALA A 45 4.64 -11.70 -0.29
N GLY A 46 3.49 -11.98 -0.91
CA GLY A 46 2.22 -12.15 -0.20
C GLY A 46 2.35 -12.88 1.14
N SER A 47 1.61 -12.39 2.15
CA SER A 47 1.35 -13.06 3.43
C SER A 47 0.57 -14.36 3.19
N GLY A 48 1.25 -15.37 2.66
CA GLY A 48 0.69 -16.69 2.50
C GLY A 48 0.83 -17.42 3.81
N GLY A 49 -0.28 -17.66 4.51
CA GLY A 49 -0.36 -18.75 5.48
C GLY A 49 -0.10 -20.11 4.79
N ILE A 50 -0.83 -21.14 5.18
CA ILE A 50 -0.53 -22.55 4.84
C ILE A 50 -0.54 -22.88 3.31
N LEU A 51 -1.06 -22.02 2.43
CA LEU A 51 -1.12 -22.28 0.99
C LEU A 51 -0.79 -21.03 0.16
N ALA A 52 0.14 -21.22 -0.79
CA ALA A 52 0.55 -20.39 -1.94
C ALA A 52 0.68 -18.86 -1.72
N PHE A 53 1.89 -18.36 -1.98
CA PHE A 53 2.27 -16.95 -2.00
C PHE A 53 1.35 -16.11 -2.92
N ASP A 54 0.30 -15.49 -2.37
CA ASP A 54 -0.53 -14.54 -3.11
C ASP A 54 0.21 -13.21 -3.26
N THR A 55 1.11 -13.15 -4.24
CA THR A 55 1.80 -11.92 -4.61
C THR A 55 0.78 -10.82 -4.87
N THR A 56 0.88 -9.73 -4.11
CA THR A 56 0.03 -8.56 -4.29
C THR A 56 0.83 -7.43 -4.89
N TYR A 57 0.21 -6.68 -5.80
CA TYR A 57 0.86 -5.62 -6.55
C TYR A 57 0.24 -4.28 -6.19
N PHE A 58 1.08 -3.26 -6.08
CA PHE A 58 0.67 -1.90 -5.76
C PHE A 58 1.27 -0.91 -6.74
N ALA A 59 0.60 0.23 -6.88
CA ALA A 59 1.07 1.40 -7.59
C ALA A 59 1.16 2.58 -6.62
N ILE A 60 2.21 3.39 -6.76
CA ILE A 60 2.35 4.67 -6.06
C ILE A 60 2.38 5.78 -7.11
N ASP A 61 1.53 6.78 -6.89
CA ASP A 61 1.44 8.01 -7.68
C ASP A 61 1.16 9.23 -6.77
N ASP A 62 0.95 10.39 -7.39
CA ASP A 62 0.52 11.62 -6.70
C ASP A 62 -0.81 11.45 -5.95
N ASP A 63 -1.66 10.52 -6.37
CA ASP A 63 -2.91 10.15 -5.69
C ASP A 63 -2.71 9.24 -4.46
N GLY A 64 -1.47 8.81 -4.20
CA GLY A 64 -1.12 7.88 -3.14
C GLY A 64 -1.00 6.42 -3.59
N VAL A 65 -1.28 5.50 -2.67
CA VAL A 65 -1.01 4.06 -2.84
C VAL A 65 -2.29 3.30 -3.20
N LYS A 66 -2.25 2.54 -4.29
CA LYS A 66 -3.38 1.76 -4.80
C LYS A 66 -2.98 0.31 -5.08
N LYS A 67 -3.77 -0.66 -4.62
CA LYS A 67 -3.64 -2.06 -5.06
C LYS A 67 -4.03 -2.16 -6.54
N ILE A 68 -3.22 -2.85 -7.33
CA ILE A 68 -3.46 -3.08 -8.75
C ILE A 68 -3.58 -4.58 -9.05
N PRO A 69 -4.35 -4.98 -10.09
CA PRO A 69 -4.39 -6.37 -10.51
C PRO A 69 -3.04 -6.84 -11.09
N GLU A 70 -2.70 -8.10 -10.88
CA GLU A 70 -1.52 -8.75 -11.46
C GLU A 70 -1.41 -8.54 -12.97
N ILE A 71 -2.53 -8.69 -13.70
CA ILE A 71 -2.57 -8.51 -15.16
C ILE A 71 -2.09 -7.10 -15.54
N ARG A 72 -2.48 -6.08 -14.77
CA ARG A 72 -2.04 -4.69 -15.02
C ARG A 72 -0.55 -4.54 -14.73
N TYR A 73 -0.07 -5.03 -13.59
CA TYR A 73 1.35 -4.99 -13.24
C TYR A 73 2.20 -5.67 -14.32
N LYS A 74 1.84 -6.90 -14.73
CA LYS A 74 2.52 -7.64 -15.79
C LYS A 74 2.50 -6.91 -17.13
N ASN A 75 1.36 -6.35 -17.53
CA ASN A 75 1.29 -5.57 -18.77
C ASN A 75 2.21 -4.35 -18.73
N LEU A 76 2.39 -3.71 -17.58
CA LEU A 76 3.29 -2.56 -17.45
C LEU A 76 4.77 -2.95 -17.55
N ILE A 77 5.17 -4.08 -16.95
CA ILE A 77 6.59 -4.50 -16.92
C ILE A 77 7.03 -5.37 -18.11
N TYR A 78 6.08 -5.96 -18.84
CA TYR A 78 6.35 -6.79 -20.03
C TYR A 78 5.90 -6.14 -21.34
N ALA A 79 5.46 -4.88 -21.31
CA ALA A 79 5.19 -4.13 -22.54
C ALA A 79 6.47 -4.05 -23.40
N GLU A 80 6.30 -4.01 -24.73
CA GLU A 80 7.44 -3.85 -25.66
C GLU A 80 8.19 -2.53 -25.41
N ASP A 81 7.47 -1.51 -24.94
CA ASP A 81 7.96 -0.22 -24.47
C ASP A 81 8.06 -0.16 -22.94
N ASN A 82 8.54 -1.22 -22.27
CA ASN A 82 8.72 -1.19 -20.82
C ASN A 82 9.72 -0.09 -20.39
N HIS A 83 9.22 0.86 -19.60
CA HIS A 83 9.96 1.99 -19.04
C HIS A 83 10.28 1.82 -17.54
N TYR A 84 9.96 0.65 -16.96
CA TYR A 84 10.20 0.37 -15.54
C TYR A 84 11.55 -0.26 -15.28
N SER A 85 12.32 0.35 -14.39
CA SER A 85 13.59 -0.17 -13.88
C SER A 85 13.52 -0.44 -12.37
N PHE A 86 14.29 -1.42 -11.90
CA PHE A 86 14.44 -1.67 -10.47
C PHE A 86 15.08 -0.49 -9.75
N VAL A 87 14.60 -0.22 -8.53
CA VAL A 87 15.19 0.75 -7.60
C VAL A 87 15.79 -0.02 -6.43
N TRP A 88 16.96 0.42 -5.98
CA TRP A 88 17.57 -0.14 -4.78
C TRP A 88 16.85 0.33 -3.53
N GLU A 89 16.39 -0.63 -2.74
CA GLU A 89 15.79 -0.41 -1.43
C GLU A 89 16.86 -0.41 -0.34
N LYS A 90 16.53 0.24 0.78
CA LYS A 90 17.25 0.14 2.04
C LYS A 90 16.28 -0.22 3.14
N TYR A 91 16.68 -1.12 4.02
CA TYR A 91 15.88 -1.62 5.12
C TYR A 91 16.44 -1.15 6.46
N TYR A 92 15.54 -0.70 7.33
CA TYR A 92 15.86 -0.31 8.69
C TYR A 92 14.82 -0.93 9.64
N ASN A 93 15.30 -1.67 10.63
CA ASN A 93 14.49 -2.38 11.60
C ASN A 93 14.79 -1.82 13.00
N PHE A 94 13.73 -1.67 13.78
CA PHE A 94 13.77 -1.16 15.14
C PHE A 94 12.87 -2.00 16.03
N GLU A 95 13.35 -2.29 17.23
CA GLU A 95 12.52 -2.86 18.29
C GLU A 95 12.20 -1.75 19.31
N VAL A 96 10.96 -1.72 19.79
CA VAL A 96 10.48 -0.74 20.75
C VAL A 96 9.69 -1.46 21.84
N ASN A 97 9.99 -1.13 23.09
CA ASN A 97 9.14 -1.48 24.24
C ASN A 97 8.40 -0.23 24.72
N ALA A 98 7.27 0.07 24.08
CA ALA A 98 6.49 1.27 24.28
C ALA A 98 5.81 1.26 25.64
N ARG A 99 6.24 2.16 26.54
CA ARG A 99 5.66 2.36 27.87
C ARG A 99 4.52 3.38 27.89
N SER A 100 4.36 4.13 26.81
CA SER A 100 3.28 5.07 26.59
C SER A 100 2.78 4.96 25.15
N LYS A 101 1.62 5.54 24.89
CA LYS A 101 1.02 5.60 23.55
C LYS A 101 1.55 6.77 22.70
N ASP A 102 2.44 7.59 23.25
CA ASP A 102 3.08 8.70 22.53
C ASP A 102 4.43 8.24 21.98
N PRO A 103 4.62 8.20 20.65
CA PRO A 103 5.88 7.82 20.03
C PRO A 103 7.08 8.68 20.46
N SER A 104 6.85 9.89 20.98
CA SER A 104 7.92 10.77 21.49
C SER A 104 8.61 10.20 22.74
N ASP A 105 7.94 9.33 23.48
CA ASP A 105 8.47 8.70 24.69
C ASP A 105 9.16 7.36 24.40
N TRP A 106 9.18 6.92 23.14
CA TRP A 106 9.67 5.61 22.76
C TRP A 106 11.19 5.60 22.67
N GLU A 107 11.78 4.53 23.20
CA GLU A 107 13.21 4.23 23.03
C GLU A 107 13.34 3.19 21.91
N TYR A 108 14.08 3.54 20.86
CA TYR A 108 14.30 2.68 19.69
C TYR A 108 15.59 1.88 19.85
N GLU A 109 15.47 0.56 19.85
CA GLU A 109 16.60 -0.35 19.72
C GLU A 109 16.85 -0.60 18.23
N ILE A 110 18.02 -0.14 17.74
CA ILE A 110 18.36 -0.18 16.33
C ILE A 110 19.01 -1.52 16.00
N SER A 111 18.48 -2.22 14.99
CA SER A 111 19.07 -3.47 14.51
C SER A 111 20.46 -3.27 13.89
N GLU A 112 21.39 -4.18 14.17
CA GLU A 112 22.73 -4.20 13.56
C GLU A 112 22.73 -4.55 12.06
N PHE A 113 21.61 -5.09 11.56
CA PHE A 113 21.45 -5.51 10.17
C PHE A 113 20.89 -4.41 9.26
N ASN A 114 20.77 -3.18 9.76
CA ASN A 114 20.26 -2.05 8.99
C ASN A 114 21.26 -1.60 7.92
N ASP A 115 20.74 -1.11 6.78
CA ASP A 115 21.53 -0.61 5.63
C ASP A 115 22.22 0.75 5.89
N GLY A 116 22.41 1.10 7.16
CA GLY A 116 23.08 2.31 7.64
C GLY A 116 22.34 3.00 8.78
N PHE A 117 22.73 4.25 9.02
CA PHE A 117 22.07 5.11 9.99
C PHE A 117 20.70 5.59 9.46
N TYR A 118 19.71 5.59 10.35
CA TYR A 118 18.40 6.21 10.13
C TYR A 118 18.13 7.20 11.25
N ASP A 119 17.58 8.35 10.88
CA ASP A 119 17.25 9.42 11.83
C ASP A 119 15.97 9.04 12.60
N THR A 120 16.12 8.77 13.89
CA THR A 120 14.99 8.38 14.76
C THR A 120 13.99 9.51 14.95
N ASP A 121 14.40 10.78 14.84
CA ASP A 121 13.46 11.91 14.92
C ASP A 121 12.51 11.90 13.71
N ILE A 122 13.03 11.56 12.52
CA ILE A 122 12.20 11.36 11.32
C ILE A 122 11.24 10.18 11.54
N LEU A 123 11.71 9.09 12.12
CA LEU A 123 10.85 7.93 12.42
C LEU A 123 9.72 8.31 13.37
N THR A 124 10.03 8.97 14.49
CA THR A 124 9.03 9.41 15.47
C THR A 124 7.95 10.29 14.83
N GLU A 125 8.33 11.24 13.98
CA GLU A 125 7.37 12.08 13.27
C GLU A 125 6.51 11.29 12.26
N GLN A 126 7.10 10.30 11.57
CA GLN A 126 6.34 9.38 10.72
C GLN A 126 5.31 8.60 11.53
N ILE A 127 5.70 8.00 12.67
CA ILE A 127 4.77 7.24 13.53
C ILE A 127 3.64 8.14 14.06
N LYS A 128 3.94 9.38 14.47
CA LYS A 128 2.89 10.34 14.88
C LYS A 128 1.88 10.60 13.76
N LYS A 129 2.34 10.79 12.52
CA LYS A 129 1.48 10.96 11.35
C LYS A 129 0.69 9.69 10.98
N MET A 130 1.09 8.53 11.47
CA MET A 130 0.28 7.31 11.36
C MET A 130 -0.95 7.34 12.27
N GLU A 131 -0.96 8.20 13.30
CA GLU A 131 -2.04 8.36 14.30
C GLU A 131 -2.37 7.06 15.04
N LEU A 132 -1.34 6.26 15.33
CA LEU A 132 -1.47 4.99 16.05
C LEU A 132 -1.57 5.24 17.56
N SER A 133 -2.33 4.40 18.25
CA SER A 133 -2.49 4.44 19.71
C SER A 133 -2.14 3.07 20.30
N VAL A 134 -0.86 2.73 20.24
CA VAL A 134 -0.32 1.40 20.58
C VAL A 134 0.72 1.50 21.70
N ASP A 135 0.82 0.45 22.51
CA ASP A 135 1.79 0.28 23.59
C ASP A 135 2.26 -1.20 23.66
N GLY A 136 3.31 -1.49 24.43
CA GLY A 136 3.89 -2.83 24.54
C GLY A 136 5.07 -3.08 23.59
N LYS A 137 5.29 -4.34 23.20
CA LYS A 137 6.37 -4.72 22.28
C LYS A 137 5.97 -4.41 20.85
N ILE A 138 6.81 -3.68 20.13
CA ILE A 138 6.56 -3.21 18.78
C ILE A 138 7.83 -3.42 17.95
N ASP A 139 7.67 -4.03 16.79
CA ASP A 139 8.69 -4.08 15.74
C ASP A 139 8.33 -3.07 14.66
N ILE A 140 9.32 -2.31 14.21
CA ILE A 140 9.15 -1.31 13.16
C ILE A 140 10.12 -1.62 12.03
N GLN A 141 9.60 -1.76 10.81
CA GLN A 141 10.40 -1.87 9.61
C GLN A 141 10.17 -0.64 8.72
N VAL A 142 11.25 -0.06 8.22
CA VAL A 142 11.24 1.02 7.25
C VAL A 142 11.96 0.56 5.98
N THR A 143 11.22 0.55 4.87
CA THR A 143 11.79 0.36 3.52
C THR A 143 11.90 1.71 2.84
N LYS A 144 13.13 2.16 2.58
CA LYS A 144 13.42 3.42 1.89
C LYS A 144 13.85 3.18 0.45
N PHE A 145 13.31 3.97 -0.46
CA PHE A 145 13.78 4.08 -1.84
C PHE A 145 13.55 5.51 -2.34
N ASP A 146 14.51 6.09 -3.03
CA ASP A 146 14.50 7.52 -3.39
C ASP A 146 14.08 8.40 -2.17
N ASP A 147 13.05 9.24 -2.33
CA ASP A 147 12.47 10.10 -1.29
C ASP A 147 11.23 9.49 -0.59
N TYR A 148 11.00 8.19 -0.78
CA TYR A 148 9.87 7.44 -0.24
C TYR A 148 10.28 6.56 0.95
N TYR A 149 9.34 6.39 1.87
CA TYR A 149 9.48 5.53 3.05
C TYR A 149 8.21 4.72 3.22
N ILE A 150 8.31 3.39 3.18
CA ILE A 150 7.24 2.49 3.61
C ILE A 150 7.54 2.13 5.06
N VAL A 151 6.61 2.45 5.97
CA VAL A 151 6.73 2.17 7.39
C VAL A 151 5.72 1.10 7.77
N GLU A 152 6.21 -0.01 8.29
CA GLU A 152 5.46 -1.10 8.90
C GLU A 152 5.67 -1.06 10.42
N VAL A 153 4.57 -1.08 11.17
CA VAL A 153 4.56 -1.13 12.64
C VAL A 153 3.80 -2.39 13.05
N THR A 154 4.49 -3.34 13.66
CA THR A 154 3.95 -4.63 14.06
C THR A 154 3.92 -4.73 15.58
N CYS A 155 2.71 -4.84 16.15
CA CYS A 155 2.51 -5.00 17.59
C CYS A 155 2.60 -6.47 17.96
N LEU A 156 3.38 -6.77 19.00
CA LEU A 156 3.68 -8.14 19.43
C LEU A 156 3.13 -8.44 20.83
N GLU A 157 2.81 -9.71 21.07
CA GLU A 157 2.61 -10.21 22.43
C GLU A 157 3.90 -10.07 23.28
N ALA A 158 3.77 -10.15 24.60
CA ALA A 158 4.91 -10.04 25.52
C ALA A 158 6.03 -11.07 25.25
N ASN A 159 5.70 -12.21 24.60
CA ASN A 159 6.67 -13.21 24.18
C ASN A 159 7.58 -12.73 23.02
N GLY A 160 7.21 -11.67 22.30
CA GLY A 160 7.93 -11.13 21.15
C GLY A 160 7.85 -12.01 19.90
N SER A 161 6.90 -12.96 19.81
CA SER A 161 6.83 -13.91 18.70
C SER A 161 5.45 -13.99 18.05
N THR A 162 4.40 -13.59 18.76
CA THR A 162 3.03 -13.55 18.21
C THR A 162 2.70 -12.14 17.73
N ILE A 163 2.32 -12.00 16.47
CA ILE A 163 1.79 -10.75 15.91
C ILE A 163 0.36 -10.55 16.40
N ILE A 164 0.08 -9.39 17.00
CA ILE A 164 -1.25 -8.95 17.41
C ILE A 164 -1.92 -8.16 16.28
N ASP A 165 -1.21 -7.18 15.73
CA ASP A 165 -1.69 -6.29 14.67
C ASP A 165 -0.52 -5.68 13.90
N SER A 166 -0.76 -5.25 12.66
CA SER A 166 0.24 -4.59 11.81
C SER A 166 -0.36 -3.38 11.10
N TYR A 167 0.38 -2.27 11.11
CA TYR A 167 -0.02 -1.00 10.51
C TYR A 167 0.98 -0.56 9.46
N TYR A 168 0.46 -0.04 8.35
CA TYR A 168 1.28 0.37 7.21
C TYR A 168 1.01 1.83 6.83
N ALA A 169 2.05 2.53 6.46
CA ALA A 169 1.96 3.85 5.84
C ALA A 169 3.09 4.05 4.82
N VAL A 170 2.82 4.88 3.82
CA VAL A 170 3.84 5.31 2.86
C VAL A 170 3.99 6.82 2.97
N PHE A 171 5.22 7.28 3.06
CA PHE A 171 5.58 8.68 3.12
C PHE A 171 6.38 9.09 1.90
N HIS A 172 6.18 10.32 1.44
CA HIS A 172 6.96 10.97 0.40
C HIS A 172 7.30 12.38 0.85
N ASN A 173 8.59 12.74 0.92
CA ASN A 173 9.05 14.03 1.43
C ASN A 173 8.48 14.37 2.82
N GLY A 174 8.38 13.36 3.69
CA GLY A 174 7.84 13.50 5.05
C GLY A 174 6.32 13.53 5.15
N GLU A 175 5.58 13.60 4.04
CA GLU A 175 4.11 13.61 4.04
C GLU A 175 3.52 12.22 3.82
N ARG A 176 2.48 11.89 4.59
CA ARG A 176 1.79 10.60 4.49
C ARG A 176 0.93 10.57 3.23
N LEU A 177 1.17 9.59 2.37
CA LEU A 177 0.37 9.36 1.18
C LEU A 177 -1.01 8.80 1.53
N ALA A 178 -2.01 9.15 0.73
CA ALA A 178 -3.33 8.56 0.83
C ALA A 178 -3.26 7.05 0.56
N MET A 179 -3.88 6.26 1.43
CA MET A 179 -3.92 4.81 1.32
C MET A 179 -5.28 4.31 1.78
N LYS A 180 -5.90 3.40 1.01
CA LYS A 180 -7.15 2.77 1.43
C LYS A 180 -6.91 1.92 2.68
N LYS A 181 -7.93 1.84 3.54
CA LYS A 181 -7.94 0.89 4.66
C LYS A 181 -7.75 -0.54 4.12
N ASN A 182 -7.03 -1.38 4.86
CA ASN A 182 -6.73 -2.79 4.55
C ASN A 182 -5.73 -3.00 3.39
N ILE A 183 -4.91 -2.01 3.06
CA ILE A 183 -3.71 -2.24 2.25
C ILE A 183 -2.60 -2.72 3.19
N GLU A 184 -2.13 -3.94 2.97
CA GLU A 184 -1.01 -4.55 3.68
C GLU A 184 0.22 -4.52 2.76
N LEU A 185 1.28 -3.85 3.21
CA LEU A 185 2.54 -3.66 2.47
C LEU A 185 3.67 -4.49 3.05
N ASN A 186 3.34 -5.60 3.72
CA ASN A 186 4.33 -6.50 4.30
C ASN A 186 5.27 -7.04 3.21
N SER A 187 6.52 -7.34 3.56
CA SER A 187 7.41 -8.13 2.71
C SER A 187 7.55 -7.64 1.25
N ILE A 188 7.73 -6.33 1.03
CA ILE A 188 8.03 -5.77 -0.30
C ILE A 188 9.31 -6.42 -0.85
N ARG A 189 9.21 -7.03 -2.04
CA ARG A 189 10.30 -7.71 -2.75
C ARG A 189 10.99 -6.82 -3.76
N ASP A 190 10.17 -6.16 -4.57
CA ASP A 190 10.63 -5.39 -5.71
C ASP A 190 9.96 -4.02 -5.70
N VAL A 191 10.78 -2.99 -5.87
CA VAL A 191 10.33 -1.64 -6.24
C VAL A 191 10.81 -1.32 -7.64
N ARG A 192 9.87 -0.92 -8.51
CA ARG A 192 10.16 -0.49 -9.88
C ARG A 192 9.73 0.95 -10.10
N LYS A 193 10.55 1.73 -10.79
CA LYS A 193 10.31 3.14 -11.10
C LYS A 193 10.12 3.34 -12.59
N TYR A 194 9.13 4.13 -12.96
CA TYR A 194 8.91 4.57 -14.33
C TYR A 194 9.95 5.64 -14.73
N SER A 195 10.66 5.41 -15.84
CA SER A 195 11.75 6.27 -16.37
C SER A 195 11.43 6.87 -17.74
#